data_AF-A0A961WRR8-F1
#
_entry.id   AF-A0A961WRR8-F1
#
_cell.length_a   1.000
_cell.length_b   1.000
_cell.length_c   1.000
_cell.angle_alpha   90.00
_cell.angle_beta   90.00
_cell.angle_gamma   90.00
#
_symmetry.space_group_name_H-M   'P 1'
#
loop_
_entity.id
_entity.type
_entity.pdbx_description
1 polymer ?
#
loop_
_entity_poly.entity_id
_entity_poly.type
_entity_poly.pdbx_seq_one_letter_code
_entity_poly.pdbx_strand_id
1 'polypeptide(L)'
;NQCKGCHAINGAITPIGPKARNLNHAFQYGGGAENQLARWAEAGMLTGVPEPGEAPSVPDWLDEAATLDSRARAWLDINCAHCHRREGPASNSGLFLTWNEKDQTAYGINKRPVAAGRGSGGLHFDILPGAPDESILLYRIESTEPGVMMPELGRSLTDPRAVALLRDWIASLH
;
A
#
# COMPACT_ATOMS: atom_id res chain seq x y z
N ASN A 1 -23.48 -4.64 -4.38
CA ASN A 1 -22.65 -5.10 -5.52
C ASN A 1 -21.35 -4.30 -5.59
N GLN A 2 -20.54 -4.30 -4.51
CA GLN A 2 -19.32 -3.47 -4.38
C GLN A 2 -18.02 -4.25 -4.60
N CYS A 3 -18.09 -5.56 -4.86
CA CYS A 3 -16.91 -6.43 -4.97
C CYS A 3 -15.98 -5.98 -6.10
N LYS A 4 -16.55 -5.52 -7.22
CA LYS A 4 -15.79 -4.98 -8.36
C LYS A 4 -14.99 -3.72 -8.02
N GLY A 5 -15.37 -2.98 -6.97
CA GLY A 5 -14.66 -1.78 -6.55
C GLY A 5 -13.22 -2.04 -6.13
N CYS A 6 -12.93 -3.25 -5.62
CA CYS A 6 -11.58 -3.66 -5.22
C CYS A 6 -11.03 -4.79 -6.10
N HIS A 7 -11.88 -5.70 -6.59
CA HIS A 7 -11.46 -6.90 -7.32
C HIS A 7 -11.35 -6.70 -8.84
N ALA A 8 -11.35 -5.48 -9.37
CA ALA A 8 -11.23 -5.23 -10.81
C ALA A 8 -9.77 -4.97 -11.23
N ILE A 9 -9.25 -5.78 -12.15
CA ILE A 9 -7.96 -5.56 -12.82
C ILE A 9 -8.19 -5.67 -14.33
N ASN A 10 -7.87 -4.63 -15.09
CA ASN A 10 -8.08 -4.57 -16.55
C ASN A 10 -9.52 -4.98 -16.97
N GLY A 11 -10.52 -4.59 -16.19
CA GLY A 11 -11.92 -4.91 -16.44
C GLY A 11 -12.36 -6.34 -16.07
N ALA A 12 -11.44 -7.21 -15.64
CA ALA A 12 -11.73 -8.55 -15.16
C ALA A 12 -11.83 -8.60 -13.63
N ILE A 13 -12.72 -9.44 -13.09
CA ILE A 13 -12.77 -9.72 -11.66
C ILE A 13 -11.65 -10.70 -11.31
N THR A 14 -10.78 -10.31 -10.38
CA THR A 14 -9.65 -11.11 -9.91
C THR A 14 -9.58 -11.13 -8.37
N PRO A 15 -9.20 -12.25 -7.75
CA PRO A 15 -8.95 -12.28 -6.32
C PRO A 15 -7.84 -11.30 -5.91
N ILE A 16 -8.04 -10.62 -4.79
CA ILE A 16 -6.96 -9.90 -4.10
C ILE A 16 -6.39 -10.88 -3.09
N GLY A 17 -5.13 -11.26 -3.28
CA GLY A 17 -4.41 -12.21 -2.42
C GLY A 17 -3.03 -11.69 -2.04
N PRO A 18 -2.33 -12.41 -1.15
CA PRO A 18 -0.96 -12.08 -0.81
C PRO A 18 -0.09 -12.11 -2.09
N LYS A 19 0.88 -11.20 -2.16
CA LYS A 19 1.89 -11.21 -3.21
C LYS A 19 3.11 -11.97 -2.66
N ALA A 20 3.85 -12.68 -3.51
CA ALA A 20 5.03 -13.45 -3.06
C ALA A 20 6.01 -12.63 -2.21
N ARG A 21 6.20 -11.34 -2.55
CA ARG A 21 7.02 -10.40 -1.79
C ARG A 21 6.57 -10.16 -0.35
N ASN A 22 5.27 -10.29 -0.07
CA ASN A 22 4.74 -10.19 1.28
C ASN A 22 4.90 -11.49 2.08
N LEU A 23 5.31 -12.60 1.45
CA LEU A 23 5.50 -13.90 2.08
C LEU A 23 6.97 -14.27 2.23
N ASN A 24 7.89 -13.59 1.53
CA ASN A 24 9.32 -13.90 1.55
C ASN A 24 10.02 -13.30 2.79
N HIS A 25 9.66 -13.78 3.97
CA HIS A 25 10.25 -13.40 5.25
C HIS A 25 10.13 -14.54 6.26
N ALA A 26 10.86 -14.45 7.36
CA ALA A 26 10.77 -15.42 8.45
C ALA A 26 9.44 -15.24 9.22
N PHE A 27 8.67 -16.31 9.33
CA PHE A 27 7.41 -16.36 10.08
C PHE A 27 7.52 -17.39 11.20
N GLN A 28 6.99 -17.05 12.37
CA GLN A 28 7.01 -17.94 13.54
C GLN A 28 5.91 -18.99 13.43
N TYR A 29 6.28 -20.23 13.12
CA TYR A 29 5.41 -21.40 13.20
C TYR A 29 5.60 -22.12 14.54
N GLY A 30 4.72 -23.07 14.86
CA GLY A 30 4.82 -23.86 16.09
C GLY A 30 6.13 -24.65 16.24
N GLY A 31 6.84 -24.91 15.13
CA GLY A 31 8.15 -25.58 15.10
C GLY A 31 9.37 -24.64 15.09
N GLY A 32 9.15 -23.32 15.05
CA GLY A 32 10.21 -22.31 14.93
C GLY A 32 9.99 -21.35 13.76
N ALA A 33 10.97 -20.47 13.55
CA ALA A 33 10.98 -19.52 12.45
C ALA A 33 11.31 -20.21 11.12
N GLU A 34 10.45 -20.08 10.13
CA GLU A 34 10.68 -20.59 8.77
C GLU A 34 10.35 -19.51 7.75
N ASN A 35 10.97 -19.55 6.56
CA ASN A 35 10.58 -18.66 5.48
C ASN A 35 9.15 -19.02 5.01
N GLN A 36 8.20 -18.07 5.10
CA GLN A 36 6.80 -18.37 4.84
C GLN A 36 6.51 -18.74 3.38
N LEU A 37 7.17 -18.08 2.43
CA LEU A 37 7.05 -18.40 1.01
C LEU A 37 7.53 -19.84 0.71
N ALA A 38 8.68 -20.22 1.26
CA ALA A 38 9.21 -21.59 1.13
C ALA A 38 8.30 -22.62 1.79
N ARG A 39 7.80 -22.33 3.00
CA ARG A 39 6.91 -23.20 3.75
C ARG A 39 5.60 -23.47 2.99
N TRP A 40 5.03 -22.46 2.37
CA TRP A 40 3.80 -22.62 1.57
C TRP A 40 4.05 -23.39 0.28
N ALA A 41 5.23 -23.27 -0.32
CA ALA A 41 5.65 -24.08 -1.46
C ALA A 41 5.80 -25.57 -1.06
N GLU A 42 6.50 -25.85 0.04
CA GLU A 42 6.67 -27.22 0.57
C GLU A 42 5.33 -27.88 0.93
N ALA A 43 4.38 -27.10 1.46
CA ALA A 43 3.02 -27.56 1.75
C ALA A 43 2.16 -27.78 0.49
N GLY A 44 2.68 -27.55 -0.72
CA GLY A 44 1.96 -27.71 -1.99
C GLY A 44 0.91 -26.64 -2.26
N MET A 45 0.91 -25.53 -1.53
CA MET A 45 -0.05 -24.43 -1.73
C MET A 45 0.35 -23.50 -2.88
N LEU A 46 1.65 -23.46 -3.21
CA LEU A 46 2.23 -22.60 -4.24
C LEU A 46 3.07 -23.44 -5.20
N THR A 47 3.10 -23.04 -6.47
CA THR A 47 3.94 -23.64 -7.52
C THR A 47 4.78 -22.55 -8.20
N GLY A 48 5.93 -22.91 -8.78
CA GLY A 48 6.81 -21.96 -9.48
C GLY A 48 7.48 -20.92 -8.57
N VAL A 49 7.65 -21.24 -7.29
CA VAL A 49 8.28 -20.37 -6.30
C VAL A 49 9.81 -20.43 -6.48
N PRO A 50 10.50 -19.31 -6.72
CA PRO A 50 11.96 -19.28 -6.77
C PRO A 50 12.55 -19.51 -5.38
N GLU A 51 13.84 -19.83 -5.31
CA GLU A 51 14.55 -19.96 -4.05
C GLU A 51 14.40 -18.67 -3.21
N PRO A 52 14.24 -18.73 -1.88
CA PRO A 52 13.96 -17.55 -1.06
C PRO A 52 14.95 -16.39 -1.22
N GLY A 53 16.23 -16.71 -1.48
CA GLY A 53 17.27 -15.69 -1.72
C GLY A 53 17.14 -14.95 -3.05
N GLU A 54 16.37 -15.49 -4.00
CA GLU A 54 16.09 -14.91 -5.32
C GLU A 54 14.66 -14.36 -5.42
N ALA A 55 13.77 -14.76 -4.51
CA ALA A 55 12.41 -14.26 -4.44
C ALA A 55 12.37 -12.78 -4.02
N PRO A 56 11.45 -11.97 -4.58
CA PRO A 56 11.27 -10.59 -4.12
C PRO A 56 10.83 -10.57 -2.66
N SER A 57 11.19 -9.52 -1.92
CA SER A 57 10.74 -9.30 -0.54
C SER A 57 10.46 -7.82 -0.30
N VAL A 58 9.59 -7.52 0.66
CA VAL A 58 9.36 -6.19 1.23
C VAL A 58 9.43 -6.28 2.75
N PRO A 59 9.88 -5.23 3.45
CA PRO A 59 9.95 -5.27 4.90
C PRO A 59 8.55 -5.39 5.51
N ASP A 60 8.48 -5.97 6.71
CA ASP A 60 7.35 -5.72 7.59
C ASP A 60 7.35 -4.22 7.91
N TRP A 61 6.23 -3.53 7.70
CA TRP A 61 6.12 -2.11 8.01
C TRP A 61 6.22 -1.82 9.52
N LEU A 62 6.07 -2.85 10.35
CA LEU A 62 6.30 -2.78 11.80
C LEU A 62 7.77 -3.01 12.19
N ASP A 63 8.63 -3.48 11.28
CA ASP A 63 10.05 -3.70 11.56
C ASP A 63 10.80 -2.36 11.58
N GLU A 64 11.13 -1.87 12.78
CA GLU A 64 11.85 -0.62 12.98
C GLU A 64 13.32 -0.66 12.55
N ALA A 65 13.89 -1.84 12.27
CA ALA A 65 15.22 -1.94 11.67
C ALA A 65 15.22 -1.57 10.18
N ALA A 66 14.07 -1.65 9.51
CA ALA A 66 13.90 -1.22 8.12
C ALA A 66 13.77 0.31 8.01
N THR A 67 14.15 0.87 6.87
CA THR A 67 14.08 2.32 6.66
C THR A 67 12.64 2.82 6.66
N LEU A 68 12.41 4.03 7.17
CA LEU A 68 11.09 4.64 7.22
C LEU A 68 10.39 4.67 5.83
N ASP A 69 11.13 5.03 4.79
CA ASP A 69 10.62 5.02 3.40
C ASP A 69 10.16 3.62 2.98
N SER A 70 10.99 2.59 3.21
CA SER A 70 10.64 1.22 2.83
C SER A 70 9.41 0.70 3.57
N ARG A 71 9.26 1.03 4.86
CA ARG A 71 8.10 0.67 5.67
C ARG A 71 6.83 1.36 5.18
N ALA A 72 6.90 2.66 4.92
CA ALA A 72 5.77 3.44 4.40
C ALA A 72 5.33 2.94 3.01
N ARG A 73 6.30 2.72 2.10
CA ARG A 73 6.05 2.19 0.76
C ARG A 73 5.49 0.76 0.77
N ALA A 74 5.93 -0.09 1.69
CA ALA A 74 5.38 -1.43 1.88
C ALA A 74 3.92 -1.38 2.37
N TRP A 75 3.62 -0.49 3.32
CA TRP A 75 2.26 -0.28 3.80
C TRP A 75 1.32 0.23 2.70
N LEU A 76 1.78 1.16 1.86
CA LEU A 76 1.00 1.66 0.72
C LEU A 76 0.77 0.56 -0.34
N ASP A 77 1.76 -0.29 -0.62
CA ASP A 77 1.62 -1.39 -1.60
C ASP A 77 0.59 -2.44 -1.16
N ILE A 78 0.57 -2.78 0.13
CA ILE A 78 -0.34 -3.82 0.64
C ILE A 78 -1.75 -3.28 0.87
N ASN A 79 -1.90 -2.03 1.33
CA ASN A 79 -3.20 -1.46 1.67
C ASN A 79 -3.88 -0.67 0.55
N CYS A 80 -3.13 -0.12 -0.41
CA CYS A 80 -3.68 0.83 -1.40
C CYS A 80 -3.47 0.40 -2.85
N ALA A 81 -2.38 -0.29 -3.16
CA ALA A 81 -1.99 -0.55 -4.56
C ALA A 81 -2.87 -1.55 -5.31
N HIS A 82 -3.80 -2.24 -4.64
CA HIS A 82 -4.81 -3.03 -5.36
C HIS A 82 -5.72 -2.12 -6.21
N CYS A 83 -6.06 -0.92 -5.71
CA CYS A 83 -6.79 0.11 -6.45
C CYS A 83 -5.85 1.08 -7.18
N HIS A 84 -4.84 1.57 -6.48
CA HIS A 84 -3.88 2.57 -6.95
C HIS A 84 -2.73 1.93 -7.74
N ARG A 85 -3.09 1.33 -8.87
CA ARG A 85 -2.17 0.75 -9.86
C ARG A 85 -2.68 1.02 -11.27
N ARG A 86 -1.81 0.89 -12.27
CA ARG A 86 -2.13 1.20 -13.68
C ARG A 86 -3.31 0.40 -14.22
N GLU A 87 -3.42 -0.86 -13.81
CA GLU A 87 -4.49 -1.77 -14.22
C GLU A 87 -5.72 -1.72 -13.30
N GLY A 88 -5.66 -0.91 -12.24
CA GLY A 88 -6.64 -0.89 -11.15
C GLY A 88 -7.73 0.17 -11.35
N PRO A 89 -8.80 0.10 -10.53
CA PRO A 89 -9.95 0.99 -10.62
C PRO A 89 -9.64 2.47 -10.35
N ALA A 90 -8.59 2.78 -9.58
CA ALA A 90 -8.18 4.16 -9.29
C ALA A 90 -7.11 4.69 -10.27
N SER A 91 -6.86 3.99 -11.39
CA SER A 91 -5.81 4.35 -12.35
C SER A 91 -5.96 5.76 -12.94
N ASN A 92 -7.20 6.23 -13.12
CA ASN A 92 -7.51 7.58 -13.59
C ASN A 92 -7.06 8.70 -12.63
N SER A 93 -6.79 8.39 -11.35
CA SER A 93 -6.23 9.36 -10.40
C SER A 93 -4.77 9.73 -10.73
N GLY A 94 -4.09 8.88 -11.51
CA GLY A 94 -2.66 8.97 -11.78
C GLY A 94 -1.77 8.69 -10.57
N LEU A 95 -2.34 8.25 -9.44
CA LEU A 95 -1.61 7.88 -8.23
C LEU A 95 -1.38 6.37 -8.22
N PHE A 96 -0.11 5.97 -8.29
CA PHE A 96 0.32 4.57 -8.35
C PHE A 96 1.17 4.21 -7.16
N LEU A 97 0.64 3.36 -6.28
CA LEU A 97 1.21 3.05 -4.97
C LEU A 97 1.85 1.65 -4.91
N THR A 98 2.13 1.05 -6.07
CA THR A 98 2.79 -0.25 -6.11
C THR A 98 4.22 -0.16 -5.58
N TRP A 99 4.70 -1.23 -4.96
CA TRP A 99 6.06 -1.33 -4.40
C TRP A 99 7.15 -0.92 -5.41
N ASN A 100 6.99 -1.33 -6.67
CA ASN A 100 7.98 -1.13 -7.72
C ASN A 100 7.88 0.23 -8.44
N GLU A 101 6.91 1.09 -8.11
CA GLU A 101 6.82 2.42 -8.73
C GLU A 101 7.98 3.30 -8.25
N LYS A 102 8.77 3.83 -9.18
CA LYS A 102 9.97 4.62 -8.88
C LYS A 102 9.80 6.10 -9.20
N ASP A 103 8.82 6.43 -10.04
CA ASP A 103 8.51 7.82 -10.36
C ASP A 103 7.83 8.48 -9.16
N GLN A 104 8.53 9.44 -8.56
CA GLN A 104 8.07 10.17 -7.38
C GLN A 104 6.75 10.89 -7.60
N THR A 105 6.60 11.51 -8.77
CA THR A 105 5.34 12.18 -9.10
C THR A 105 4.24 11.14 -9.20
N ALA A 106 4.50 10.00 -9.86
CA ALA A 106 3.52 8.95 -10.04
C ALA A 106 3.04 8.33 -8.72
N TYR A 107 3.89 8.19 -7.71
CA TYR A 107 3.47 7.72 -6.38
C TYR A 107 3.02 8.83 -5.41
N GLY A 108 2.98 10.10 -5.87
CA GLY A 108 2.24 11.18 -5.20
C GLY A 108 3.06 12.40 -4.77
N ILE A 109 4.39 12.36 -4.85
CA ILE A 109 5.25 13.48 -4.41
C ILE A 109 5.06 14.69 -5.30
N ASN A 110 4.65 15.82 -4.71
CA ASN A 110 4.33 17.07 -5.41
C ASN A 110 3.32 16.90 -6.55
N LYS A 111 2.56 15.79 -6.55
CA LYS A 111 1.56 15.50 -7.57
C LYS A 111 0.26 16.21 -7.19
N ARG A 112 -0.30 16.97 -8.13
CA ARG A 112 -1.65 17.54 -7.94
C ARG A 112 -2.73 16.46 -8.08
N PRO A 113 -3.82 16.51 -7.30
CA PRO A 113 -4.91 15.56 -7.42
C PRO A 113 -5.62 15.73 -8.77
N VAL A 114 -5.86 14.62 -9.46
CA VAL A 114 -6.65 14.61 -10.71
C VAL A 114 -8.11 14.25 -10.42
N ALA A 115 -8.33 13.29 -9.52
CA ALA A 115 -9.64 12.68 -9.26
C ALA A 115 -9.94 12.55 -7.75
N ALA A 116 -9.55 13.52 -6.93
CA ALA A 116 -9.82 13.48 -5.49
C ALA A 116 -11.18 14.08 -5.08
N GLY A 117 -11.73 15.03 -5.86
CA GLY A 117 -13.01 15.69 -5.55
C GLY A 117 -13.03 16.26 -4.13
N ARG A 118 -14.08 15.97 -3.36
CA ARG A 118 -14.17 16.33 -1.92
C ARG A 118 -13.06 15.70 -1.07
N GLY A 119 -12.53 14.55 -1.49
CA GLY A 119 -11.44 13.87 -0.83
C GLY A 119 -10.12 14.65 -0.83
N SER A 120 -9.98 15.74 -1.60
CA SER A 120 -8.80 16.60 -1.50
C SER A 120 -8.77 17.43 -0.22
N GLY A 121 -9.92 17.66 0.43
CA GLY A 121 -9.98 18.57 1.58
C GLY A 121 -9.58 20.02 1.26
N GLY A 122 -9.53 20.40 -0.03
CA GLY A 122 -8.99 21.70 -0.47
C GLY A 122 -7.47 21.76 -0.56
N LEU A 123 -6.76 20.67 -0.21
CA LEU A 123 -5.31 20.58 -0.30
C LEU A 123 -4.84 20.44 -1.76
N HIS A 124 -3.59 20.83 -2.01
CA HIS A 124 -3.06 21.00 -3.36
C HIS A 124 -2.26 19.81 -3.89
N PHE A 125 -1.71 18.96 -3.02
CA PHE A 125 -0.81 17.89 -3.40
C PHE A 125 -1.19 16.56 -2.74
N ASP A 126 -1.06 15.47 -3.50
CA ASP A 126 -1.27 14.11 -3.01
C ASP A 126 -0.36 13.84 -1.81
N ILE A 127 0.94 14.13 -1.96
CA ILE A 127 1.95 14.18 -0.90
C ILE A 127 2.79 15.44 -1.10
N LEU A 128 2.81 16.32 -0.09
CA LEU A 128 3.70 17.48 -0.02
C LEU A 128 4.88 17.16 0.92
N PRO A 129 6.12 17.06 0.40
CA PRO A 129 7.30 16.79 1.23
C PRO A 129 7.42 17.74 2.41
N GLY A 130 7.68 17.19 3.60
CA GLY A 130 7.86 17.96 4.84
C GLY A 130 6.56 18.52 5.44
N ALA A 131 5.41 18.39 4.77
CA ALA A 131 4.14 18.96 5.21
C ALA A 131 3.02 17.90 5.27
N PRO A 132 2.99 17.04 6.33
CA PRO A 132 2.00 15.99 6.48
C PRO A 132 0.55 16.50 6.52
N ASP A 133 0.31 17.60 7.24
CA ASP A 133 -1.04 18.18 7.40
C ASP A 133 -1.54 18.88 6.12
N GLU A 134 -0.66 19.12 5.15
CA GLU A 134 -0.99 19.68 3.84
C GLU A 134 -1.05 18.61 2.73
N SER A 135 -0.92 17.32 3.09
CA SER A 135 -0.91 16.19 2.17
C SER A 135 -2.26 15.48 2.12
N ILE A 136 -2.84 15.38 0.92
CA ILE A 136 -4.15 14.71 0.71
C ILE A 136 -4.11 13.27 1.18
N LEU A 137 -3.01 12.54 0.96
CA LEU A 137 -2.88 11.14 1.36
C LEU A 137 -3.17 10.96 2.86
N LEU A 138 -2.54 11.75 3.72
CA LEU A 138 -2.68 11.63 5.16
C LEU A 138 -4.08 12.07 5.62
N TYR A 139 -4.57 13.20 5.10
CA TYR A 139 -5.93 13.68 5.36
C TYR A 139 -7.00 12.59 5.10
N ARG A 140 -6.90 11.88 3.98
CA ARG A 140 -7.84 10.81 3.63
C ARG A 140 -7.70 9.57 4.51
N ILE A 141 -6.49 9.25 4.96
CA ILE A 141 -6.25 8.10 5.84
C ILE A 141 -6.74 8.37 7.27
N GLU A 142 -6.64 9.61 7.73
CA GLU A 142 -7.15 10.03 9.04
C GLU A 142 -8.68 10.15 9.08
N SER A 143 -9.32 10.45 7.95
CA SER A 143 -10.78 10.61 7.90
C SER A 143 -11.54 9.28 8.03
N THR A 144 -12.73 9.33 8.63
CA THR A 144 -13.77 8.28 8.61
C THR A 144 -15.04 8.75 7.88
N GLU A 145 -15.00 9.92 7.23
CA GLU A 145 -16.14 10.46 6.49
C GLU A 145 -16.27 9.76 5.12
N PRO A 146 -17.46 9.21 4.78
CA PRO A 146 -17.69 8.61 3.48
C PRO A 146 -17.40 9.59 2.33
N GLY A 147 -16.64 9.12 1.33
CA GLY A 147 -16.21 9.96 0.19
C GLY A 147 -14.96 10.79 0.44
N VAL A 148 -14.46 10.84 1.68
CA VAL A 148 -13.12 11.37 2.01
C VAL A 148 -12.18 10.23 2.37
N MET A 149 -12.64 9.34 3.26
CA MET A 149 -11.83 8.28 3.85
C MET A 149 -11.20 7.34 2.83
N MET A 150 -10.00 6.87 3.13
CA MET A 150 -9.30 5.81 2.40
C MET A 150 -8.83 4.69 3.34
N PRO A 151 -9.00 3.39 2.98
CA PRO A 151 -9.74 2.89 1.83
C PRO A 151 -11.23 3.24 1.87
N GLU A 152 -11.86 3.41 0.71
CA GLU A 152 -13.28 3.82 0.59
C GLU A 152 -14.26 2.74 1.07
N LEU A 153 -13.80 1.50 1.17
CA LEU A 153 -14.58 0.32 1.51
C LEU A 153 -13.79 -0.55 2.50
N GLY A 154 -14.50 -1.25 3.38
CA GLY A 154 -13.90 -2.25 4.28
C GLY A 154 -13.18 -1.68 5.50
N ARG A 155 -13.28 -0.36 5.74
CA ARG A 155 -12.73 0.32 6.92
C ARG A 155 -13.83 1.09 7.64
N SER A 156 -13.84 1.04 8.97
CA SER A 156 -14.67 1.88 9.85
C SER A 156 -13.89 2.65 10.91
N LEU A 157 -12.61 2.30 11.11
CA LEU A 157 -11.71 2.88 12.11
C LEU A 157 -10.38 3.28 11.47
N THR A 158 -9.72 4.29 12.00
CA THR A 158 -8.33 4.63 11.70
C THR A 158 -7.38 3.59 12.32
N ASP A 159 -6.27 3.27 11.65
CA ASP A 159 -5.11 2.62 12.31
C ASP A 159 -4.13 3.72 12.73
N PRO A 160 -4.03 4.06 14.03
CA PRO A 160 -3.16 5.15 14.50
C PRO A 160 -1.68 4.88 14.22
N ARG A 161 -1.25 3.61 14.11
CA ARG A 161 0.15 3.26 13.80
C ARG A 161 0.47 3.54 12.33
N ALA A 162 -0.49 3.26 11.43
CA ALA A 162 -0.36 3.58 10.02
C ALA A 162 -0.34 5.10 9.79
N VAL A 163 -1.21 5.83 10.50
CA VAL A 163 -1.22 7.30 10.48
C VAL A 163 0.12 7.86 10.94
N ALA A 164 0.65 7.38 12.07
CA ALA A 164 1.95 7.81 12.58
C ALA A 164 3.09 7.52 11.58
N LEU A 165 3.16 6.29 11.04
CA LEU A 165 4.15 5.91 10.03
C LEU A 165 4.16 6.86 8.83
N LEU A 166 2.98 7.14 8.27
CA LEU A 166 2.88 7.98 7.07
C LEU A 166 3.11 9.45 7.37
N ARG A 167 2.70 9.93 8.56
CA ARG A 167 3.02 11.28 9.03
C ARG A 167 4.53 11.48 9.14
N ASP A 168 5.22 10.55 9.80
CA ASP A 168 6.68 10.60 9.96
C ASP A 168 7.38 10.50 8.60
N TRP A 169 6.92 9.60 7.74
CA TRP A 169 7.47 9.45 6.39
C TRP A 169 7.34 10.75 5.60
N ILE A 170 6.15 11.34 5.52
CA ILE A 170 5.94 12.59 4.78
C ILE A 170 6.79 13.73 5.36
N ALA A 171 6.87 13.84 6.69
CA ALA A 171 7.71 14.84 7.37
C ALA A 171 9.20 14.69 7.06
N SER A 172 9.67 13.46 6.80
CA SER A 172 11.07 13.16 6.47
C SER A 172 11.46 13.45 5.01
N LEU A 173 10.50 13.75 4.13
CA LEU A 173 10.78 14.02 2.71
C LEU A 173 11.30 15.45 2.51
N HIS A 174 12.17 15.63 1.51
CA HIS A 174 12.81 16.91 1.17
C HIS A 174 12.80 17.14 -0.34
#